data_AF-A0A961MWP9-F1
#
_entry.id   AF-A0A961MWP9-F1
#
_cell.length_a   1.000
_cell.length_b   1.000
_cell.length_c   1.000
_cell.angle_alpha   90.00
_cell.angle_beta   90.00
_cell.angle_gamma   90.00
#
_symmetry.space_group_name_H-M   'P 1'
#
loop_
_entity.id
_entity.type
_entity.pdbx_description
1 polymer ?
#
loop_
_entity_poly.entity_id
_entity_poly.type
_entity_poly.pdbx_seq_one_letter_code
_entity_poly.pdbx_strand_id
1 'polypeptide(L)'
;MPRLRFQVLVVAVLLAILGAGLARAEERVVPAEPGALALAIAGANPGDTLRLAPGHHDGPVVLSFALTLDGGGEALLQGTGQGSVITVTGEDVVVRGLEIRGSGSDHPVVDSGIKLDRTARRAIIEQNLLVENLVGIHVFGARDSVVRDNTVIGRRDHRMNSRGNGIYVWNAPGTLIERNSVRYGRDGIFANTSRDNVFRDNVLRDLRFAVHFMYTNDSEVSGNASIGNHLGYAIMFSNRVRLIGNLSLSDRDHGVMLNYANNADVSGNLVRGGTTEKCTFVYNSHRNLIVGNRFEGCEIGIHFTAGSERNVITGNAFIGNQTQVKYVGTRDVEWSYDHRGNFWSDHPAFDLDGDGIADARFRPNDLMDHILWSQPAAGLLLGSPAVQLIRWSQANFPATLPGGVVDSFPLTRPVTIAVPDAIAAIEAETRPAWLDGGDDDDDPLSLEGH
;
A
#
# COMPACT_ATOMS: atom_id res chain seq x y z
N MET A 1 53.29 -8.24 47.29
CA MET A 1 52.70 -6.91 46.99
C MET A 1 51.77 -6.81 45.75
N PRO A 2 51.70 -7.75 44.77
CA PRO A 2 50.80 -7.58 43.61
C PRO A 2 49.33 -7.96 43.86
N ARG A 3 49.04 -8.85 44.83
CA ARG A 3 47.66 -9.29 45.16
C ARG A 3 46.79 -8.19 45.78
N LEU A 4 47.40 -7.28 46.55
CA LEU A 4 46.68 -6.18 47.20
C LEU A 4 46.23 -5.12 46.19
N ARG A 5 47.03 -4.86 45.14
CA ARG A 5 46.68 -3.92 44.07
C ARG A 5 45.52 -4.43 43.19
N PHE A 6 45.43 -5.74 42.99
CA PHE A 6 44.35 -6.36 42.22
C PHE A 6 43.01 -6.31 42.97
N GLN A 7 43.01 -6.54 44.29
CA GLN A 7 41.80 -6.45 45.11
C GLN A 7 41.27 -5.01 45.22
N VAL A 8 42.16 -4.01 45.32
CA VAL A 8 41.76 -2.59 45.32
C VAL A 8 41.17 -2.16 43.97
N LEU A 9 41.72 -2.66 42.85
CA LEU A 9 41.19 -2.38 41.51
C LEU A 9 39.80 -2.99 41.30
N VAL A 10 39.58 -4.24 41.75
CA VAL A 10 38.27 -4.92 41.65
C VAL A 10 37.21 -4.24 42.51
N VAL A 11 37.57 -3.80 43.72
CA VAL A 11 36.65 -3.05 44.60
C VAL A 11 36.33 -1.67 44.02
N ALA A 12 37.29 -0.98 43.42
CA ALA A 12 37.05 0.31 42.74
C ALA A 12 36.16 0.17 41.49
N VAL A 13 36.31 -0.91 40.72
CA VAL A 13 35.43 -1.20 39.57
C VAL A 13 34.02 -1.58 40.03
N LEU A 14 33.88 -2.38 41.09
CA LEU A 14 32.57 -2.70 41.68
C LEU A 14 31.88 -1.46 42.28
N LEU A 15 32.61 -0.56 42.93
CA LEU A 15 32.09 0.72 43.42
C LEU A 15 31.75 1.70 42.28
N ALA A 16 32.45 1.64 41.14
CA ALA A 16 32.08 2.41 39.95
C ALA A 16 30.81 1.86 39.28
N ILE A 17 30.59 0.54 39.33
CA ILE A 17 29.35 -0.11 38.83
C ILE A 17 28.17 0.14 39.79
N LEU A 18 28.42 0.26 41.10
CA LEU A 18 27.40 0.63 42.10
C LEU A 18 27.15 2.15 42.19
N GLY A 19 28.11 2.98 41.75
CA GLY A 19 28.01 4.45 41.73
C GLY A 19 27.48 5.03 40.41
N ALA A 20 27.47 4.24 39.33
CA ALA A 20 26.61 4.49 38.19
C ALA A 20 25.18 4.23 38.64
N GLY A 21 24.55 5.25 39.23
CA GLY A 21 23.13 5.21 39.55
C GLY A 21 22.38 4.65 38.35
N LEU A 22 21.61 3.58 38.59
CA LEU A 22 20.63 3.10 37.62
C LEU A 22 19.87 4.33 37.14
N ALA A 23 20.12 4.77 35.90
CA ALA A 23 19.35 5.81 35.27
C ALA A 23 17.92 5.29 35.25
N ARG A 24 17.12 5.71 36.23
CA ARG A 24 15.72 5.37 36.31
C ARG A 24 15.05 6.27 35.29
N ALA A 25 14.50 5.67 34.25
CA ALA A 25 13.51 6.32 33.41
C ALA A 25 12.44 6.93 34.34
N GLU A 26 12.35 8.25 34.36
CA GLU A 26 11.38 8.97 35.18
C GLU A 26 10.17 9.31 34.30
N GLU A 27 8.97 9.12 34.85
CA GLU A 27 7.75 9.66 34.24
C GLU A 27 7.49 11.05 34.81
N ARG A 28 7.47 12.06 33.93
CA ARG A 28 7.20 13.45 34.28
C ARG A 28 5.93 13.92 33.60
N VAL A 29 4.98 14.43 34.40
CA VAL A 29 3.80 15.10 33.89
C VAL A 29 4.17 16.51 33.41
N VAL A 30 3.75 16.87 32.20
CA VAL A 30 4.00 18.17 31.58
C VAL A 30 2.67 18.93 31.50
N PRO A 31 2.53 20.10 32.16
CA PRO A 31 1.30 20.87 32.10
C PRO A 31 1.09 21.48 30.71
N ALA A 32 -0.18 21.68 30.32
CA ALA A 32 -0.58 22.35 29.09
C ALA A 32 -0.44 23.87 29.20
N GLU A 33 0.80 24.34 29.38
CA GLU A 33 1.16 25.74 29.55
C GLU A 33 2.22 26.17 28.51
N PRO A 34 2.21 27.43 28.06
CA PRO A 34 3.16 27.91 27.07
C PRO A 34 4.61 27.64 27.45
N GLY A 35 5.35 26.97 26.56
CA GLY A 35 6.77 26.63 26.75
C GLY A 35 7.07 25.49 27.74
N ALA A 36 6.06 24.93 28.44
CA ALA A 36 6.28 23.87 29.41
C ALA A 36 6.87 22.60 28.78
N LEU A 37 6.40 22.22 27.58
CA LEU A 37 6.91 21.07 26.85
C LEU A 37 8.38 21.24 26.44
N ALA A 38 8.75 22.40 25.90
CA ALA A 38 10.14 22.67 25.51
C ALA A 38 11.09 22.60 26.73
N LEU A 39 10.67 23.16 27.87
CA LEU A 39 11.42 23.07 29.13
C LEU A 39 11.50 21.63 29.66
N ALA A 40 10.43 20.85 29.53
CA ALA A 40 10.41 19.46 29.93
C ALA A 40 11.37 18.60 29.10
N ILE A 41 11.39 18.79 27.77
CA ILE A 41 12.32 18.12 26.86
C ILE A 41 13.78 18.51 27.18
N ALA A 42 14.05 19.80 27.40
CA ALA A 42 15.40 20.28 27.70
C ALA A 42 15.95 19.75 29.05
N GLY A 43 15.06 19.44 29.99
CA GLY A 43 15.41 18.89 31.31
C GLY A 43 15.27 17.36 31.43
N ALA A 44 14.88 16.66 30.37
CA ALA A 44 14.71 15.21 30.38
C ALA A 44 16.05 14.47 30.16
N ASN A 45 16.12 13.27 30.69
CA ASN A 45 17.24 12.34 30.48
C ASN A 45 16.85 11.25 29.47
N PRO A 46 17.84 10.60 28.81
CA PRO A 46 17.58 9.44 27.99
C PRO A 46 16.82 8.33 28.75
N GLY A 47 15.73 7.87 28.17
CA GLY A 47 14.82 6.87 28.72
C GLY A 47 13.58 7.45 29.41
N ASP A 48 13.53 8.75 29.68
CA ASP A 48 12.40 9.38 30.37
C ASP A 48 11.10 9.33 29.56
N THR A 49 9.97 9.40 30.27
CA THR A 49 8.64 9.55 29.69
C THR A 49 8.07 10.91 30.07
N LEU A 50 7.76 11.74 29.06
CA LEU A 50 7.02 12.98 29.22
C LEU A 50 5.54 12.71 28.94
N ARG A 51 4.74 12.62 30.01
CA ARG A 51 3.29 12.51 29.91
C ARG A 51 2.68 13.89 29.85
N LEU A 52 2.12 14.26 28.71
CA LEU A 52 1.45 15.54 28.56
C LEU A 52 0.09 15.51 29.26
N ALA A 53 -0.19 16.54 30.05
CA ALA A 53 -1.52 16.77 30.59
C ALA A 53 -2.52 17.07 29.45
N PRO A 54 -3.81 16.75 29.62
CA PRO A 54 -4.85 17.06 28.63
C PRO A 54 -4.83 18.53 28.23
N GLY A 55 -5.04 18.81 26.94
CA GLY A 55 -5.10 20.17 26.41
C GLY A 55 -4.00 20.50 25.40
N HIS A 56 -3.79 21.81 25.20
CA HIS A 56 -2.95 22.36 24.14
C HIS A 56 -1.48 22.50 24.56
N HIS A 57 -0.58 21.97 23.74
CA HIS A 57 0.87 22.09 23.89
C HIS A 57 1.47 22.71 22.62
N ASP A 58 2.44 23.59 22.81
CA ASP A 58 3.07 24.30 21.70
C ASP A 58 4.17 23.44 21.05
N GLY A 59 4.10 23.30 19.73
CA GLY A 59 5.20 22.88 18.87
C GLY A 59 5.87 24.07 18.16
N PRO A 60 6.91 23.83 17.35
CA PRO A 60 7.52 22.54 17.06
C PRO A 60 8.48 22.05 18.16
N VAL A 61 8.76 20.75 18.19
CA VAL A 61 9.72 20.13 19.12
C VAL A 61 10.70 19.20 18.41
N VAL A 62 11.89 19.05 19.01
CA VAL A 62 12.94 18.13 18.53
C VAL A 62 13.23 17.08 19.60
N LEU A 63 13.11 15.80 19.25
CA LEU A 63 13.40 14.67 20.12
C LEU A 63 14.74 14.04 19.70
N SER A 64 15.82 14.36 20.42
CA SER A 64 17.21 14.09 20.00
C SER A 64 17.90 12.93 20.72
N PHE A 65 17.20 12.28 21.65
CA PHE A 65 17.67 11.11 22.39
C PHE A 65 16.47 10.23 22.76
N ALA A 66 16.73 9.00 23.20
CA ALA A 66 15.68 8.06 23.60
C ALA A 66 14.74 8.71 24.62
N LEU A 67 13.49 8.94 24.22
CA LEU A 67 12.49 9.66 25.01
C LEU A 67 11.11 9.17 24.57
N THR A 68 10.20 8.99 25.53
CA THR A 68 8.78 8.77 25.23
C THR A 68 8.02 10.07 25.40
N LEU A 69 7.37 10.55 24.34
CA LEU A 69 6.38 11.62 24.39
C LEU A 69 4.98 11.00 24.32
N ASP A 70 4.25 11.08 25.44
CA ASP A 70 2.95 10.41 25.62
C ASP A 70 1.85 11.45 25.85
N GLY A 71 0.94 11.60 24.88
CA GLY A 71 -0.19 12.52 24.94
C GLY A 71 -1.40 12.01 25.73
N GLY A 72 -1.40 10.75 26.17
CA GLY A 72 -2.50 10.14 26.90
C GLY A 72 -3.84 10.04 26.14
N GLY A 73 -3.85 10.34 24.84
CA GLY A 73 -5.05 10.42 24.01
C GLY A 73 -5.82 11.73 24.12
N GLU A 74 -5.34 12.68 24.93
CA GLU A 74 -6.07 13.93 25.25
C GLU A 74 -5.22 15.20 25.02
N ALA A 75 -3.94 15.06 24.68
CA ALA A 75 -3.06 16.18 24.38
C ALA A 75 -3.03 16.51 22.88
N LEU A 76 -3.22 17.80 22.57
CA LEU A 76 -3.01 18.39 21.25
C LEU A 76 -1.65 19.06 21.21
N LEU A 77 -0.80 18.66 20.26
CA LEU A 77 0.43 19.35 19.92
C LEU A 77 0.23 20.17 18.64
N GLN A 78 0.30 21.49 18.78
CA GLN A 78 0.02 22.44 17.72
C GLN A 78 1.30 23.06 17.16
N GLY A 79 1.59 22.82 15.88
CA GLY A 79 2.65 23.51 15.16
C GLY A 79 2.26 24.92 14.76
N THR A 80 3.26 25.67 14.29
CA THR A 80 3.14 27.10 13.93
C THR A 80 2.63 27.35 12.51
N GLY A 81 2.31 26.30 11.75
CA GLY A 81 2.05 26.38 10.32
C GLY A 81 3.31 26.56 9.47
N GLN A 82 4.49 26.32 10.05
CA GLN A 82 5.79 26.34 9.39
C GLN A 82 6.63 25.16 9.86
N GLY A 83 7.34 24.47 8.95
CA GLY A 83 8.18 23.34 9.33
C GLY A 83 7.39 22.10 9.74
N SER A 84 8.10 21.12 10.32
CA SER A 84 7.48 19.93 10.91
C SER A 84 7.16 20.13 12.39
N VAL A 85 6.06 19.54 12.88
CA VAL A 85 5.60 19.72 14.27
C VAL A 85 6.49 18.97 15.25
N ILE A 86 6.77 17.70 14.98
CA ILE A 86 7.74 16.89 15.73
C ILE A 86 8.86 16.46 14.79
N THR A 87 10.10 16.76 15.15
CA THR A 87 11.29 16.21 14.47
C THR A 87 12.02 15.26 15.40
N VAL A 88 12.17 14.00 14.99
CA VAL A 88 12.92 12.99 15.73
C VAL A 88 14.28 12.81 15.10
N THR A 89 15.33 12.96 15.90
CA THR A 89 16.72 12.70 15.50
C THR A 89 17.40 11.67 16.41
N GLY A 90 16.84 11.41 17.60
CA GLY A 90 17.32 10.38 18.52
C GLY A 90 16.88 8.97 18.15
N GLU A 91 17.69 7.98 18.53
CA GLU A 91 17.31 6.57 18.44
C GLU A 91 16.33 6.19 19.57
N ASP A 92 15.51 5.16 19.35
CA ASP A 92 14.60 4.57 20.34
C ASP A 92 13.59 5.59 20.94
N VAL A 93 13.21 6.59 20.16
CA VAL A 93 12.16 7.57 20.52
C VAL A 93 10.78 6.97 20.31
N VAL A 94 9.88 7.23 21.25
CA VAL A 94 8.47 6.87 21.17
C VAL A 94 7.61 8.12 21.14
N VAL A 95 6.71 8.23 20.17
CA VAL A 95 5.70 9.31 20.09
C VAL A 95 4.33 8.66 20.05
N ARG A 96 3.50 8.90 21.07
CA ARG A 96 2.20 8.26 21.17
C ARG A 96 1.09 9.08 21.78
N GLY A 97 -0.15 8.72 21.42
CA GLY A 97 -1.35 9.24 22.08
C GLY A 97 -1.56 10.74 21.90
N LEU A 98 -1.01 11.33 20.83
CA LEU A 98 -1.11 12.76 20.54
C LEU A 98 -2.11 13.03 19.42
N GLU A 99 -2.83 14.15 19.53
CA GLU A 99 -3.35 14.84 18.36
C GLU A 99 -2.28 15.83 17.85
N ILE A 100 -1.97 15.80 16.54
CA ILE A 100 -0.87 16.61 15.96
C ILE A 100 -1.39 17.38 14.74
N ARG A 101 -1.24 18.72 14.79
CA ARG A 101 -1.69 19.64 13.74
C ARG A 101 -0.68 20.74 13.46
N GLY A 102 -0.86 21.43 12.34
CA GLY A 102 -0.17 22.70 12.07
C GLY A 102 1.25 22.57 11.55
N SER A 103 1.56 21.52 10.78
CA SER A 103 2.75 21.53 9.92
C SER A 103 2.71 22.68 8.91
N GLY A 104 3.85 23.04 8.35
CA GLY A 104 3.93 23.90 7.18
C GLY A 104 3.45 23.21 5.88
N SER A 105 3.82 23.79 4.74
CA SER A 105 3.36 23.41 3.40
C SER A 105 4.50 23.32 2.37
N ASP A 106 5.75 23.25 2.83
CA ASP A 106 6.92 23.13 1.94
C ASP A 106 7.13 21.66 1.52
N HIS A 107 6.83 21.36 0.26
CA HIS A 107 7.05 20.04 -0.35
C HIS A 107 8.53 19.66 -0.49
N PRO A 108 9.45 20.56 -0.93
CA PRO A 108 10.88 20.27 -0.95
C PRO A 108 11.49 19.77 0.36
N VAL A 109 11.18 20.38 1.51
CA VAL A 109 11.72 19.92 2.81
C VAL A 109 10.82 18.89 3.51
N VAL A 110 9.64 18.65 2.93
CA VAL A 110 8.62 17.68 3.36
C VAL A 110 8.15 18.02 4.76
N ASP A 111 7.50 19.18 4.91
CA ASP A 111 6.84 19.54 6.18
C ASP A 111 5.87 18.45 6.62
N SER A 112 5.96 18.04 7.88
CA SER A 112 5.27 16.87 8.40
C SER A 112 4.68 17.09 9.78
N GLY A 113 3.62 16.35 10.14
CA GLY A 113 3.20 16.24 11.54
C GLY A 113 4.33 15.62 12.38
N ILE A 114 4.83 14.47 11.94
CA ILE A 114 6.01 13.82 12.53
C ILE A 114 7.04 13.54 11.44
N LYS A 115 8.28 13.99 11.64
CA LYS A 115 9.42 13.68 10.78
C LYS A 115 10.47 12.89 11.55
N LEU A 116 10.82 11.71 11.06
CA LEU A 116 11.96 10.92 11.54
C LEU A 116 13.14 11.18 10.62
N ASP A 117 14.23 11.73 11.13
CA ASP A 117 15.47 11.91 10.37
C ASP A 117 16.27 10.59 10.29
N ARG A 118 17.32 10.57 9.48
CA ARG A 118 18.11 9.37 9.16
C ARG A 118 18.73 8.72 10.39
N THR A 119 18.95 9.50 11.44
CA THR A 119 19.53 9.05 12.71
C THR A 119 18.49 8.45 13.67
N ALA A 120 17.19 8.63 13.41
CA ALA A 120 16.11 8.19 14.29
C ALA A 120 15.82 6.68 14.18
N ARG A 121 16.81 5.83 14.48
CA ARG A 121 16.67 4.38 14.37
C ARG A 121 15.70 3.84 15.41
N ARG A 122 14.92 2.82 15.03
CA ARG A 122 14.01 2.08 15.92
C ARG A 122 12.98 2.98 16.62
N ALA A 123 12.63 4.11 15.98
CA ALA A 123 11.58 4.96 16.50
C ALA A 123 10.21 4.27 16.42
N ILE A 124 9.36 4.52 17.41
CA ILE A 124 7.99 3.97 17.48
C ILE A 124 7.00 5.12 17.46
N ILE A 125 6.18 5.19 16.42
CA ILE A 125 5.13 6.19 16.26
C ILE A 125 3.80 5.47 16.33
N GLU A 126 3.07 5.63 17.44
CA GLU A 126 1.88 4.83 17.69
C GLU A 126 0.69 5.57 18.26
N GLN A 127 -0.53 5.17 17.90
CA GLN A 127 -1.76 5.69 18.55
C GLN A 127 -1.90 7.23 18.47
N ASN A 128 -1.38 7.85 17.42
CA ASN A 128 -1.51 9.30 17.20
C ASN A 128 -2.64 9.60 16.22
N LEU A 129 -3.25 10.76 16.38
CA LEU A 129 -4.19 11.37 15.45
C LEU A 129 -3.50 12.55 14.74
N LEU A 130 -3.20 12.40 13.45
CA LEU A 130 -2.55 13.44 12.66
C LEU A 130 -3.59 14.09 11.73
N VAL A 131 -3.80 15.40 11.89
CA VAL A 131 -4.88 16.12 11.19
C VAL A 131 -4.32 17.29 10.39
N GLU A 132 -4.63 17.32 9.09
CA GLU A 132 -4.39 18.43 8.16
C GLU A 132 -2.91 18.89 8.06
N ASN A 133 -1.97 17.99 8.33
CA ASN A 133 -0.56 18.19 8.03
C ASN A 133 -0.29 17.95 6.54
N LEU A 134 0.76 18.56 5.98
CA LEU A 134 1.16 18.34 4.58
C LEU A 134 1.50 16.85 4.39
N VAL A 135 2.47 16.36 5.15
CA VAL A 135 2.67 14.91 5.34
C VAL A 135 2.28 14.55 6.76
N GLY A 136 1.54 13.46 6.95
CA GLY A 136 1.25 12.97 8.30
C GLY A 136 2.55 12.55 8.99
N ILE A 137 3.13 11.44 8.52
CA ILE A 137 4.35 10.85 9.08
C ILE A 137 5.38 10.68 7.97
N HIS A 138 6.57 11.26 8.14
CA HIS A 138 7.69 11.12 7.20
C HIS A 138 8.84 10.34 7.83
N VAL A 139 9.10 9.14 7.32
CA VAL A 139 10.21 8.27 7.71
C VAL A 139 11.37 8.49 6.73
N PHE A 140 12.28 9.41 7.08
CA PHE A 140 13.38 9.84 6.21
C PHE A 140 14.68 9.16 6.61
N GLY A 141 14.95 7.98 6.06
CA GLY A 141 16.19 7.23 6.32
C GLY A 141 16.25 6.46 7.65
N ALA A 142 15.25 6.64 8.51
CA ALA A 142 15.16 6.06 9.84
C ALA A 142 14.96 4.53 9.77
N ARG A 143 16.01 3.77 10.09
CA ARG A 143 16.01 2.30 10.00
C ARG A 143 15.18 1.65 11.09
N ASP A 144 14.53 0.55 10.72
CA ASP A 144 13.81 -0.34 11.65
C ASP A 144 12.74 0.39 12.47
N SER A 145 12.13 1.43 11.89
CA SER A 145 11.08 2.23 12.54
C SER A 145 9.73 1.52 12.48
N VAL A 146 8.91 1.74 13.50
CA VAL A 146 7.55 1.21 13.58
C VAL A 146 6.55 2.37 13.56
N VAL A 147 5.63 2.33 12.60
CA VAL A 147 4.49 3.26 12.50
C VAL A 147 3.22 2.43 12.62
N ARG A 148 2.54 2.48 13.77
CA ARG A 148 1.41 1.60 14.02
C ARG A 148 0.21 2.24 14.69
N ASP A 149 -0.99 1.74 14.40
CA ASP A 149 -2.19 2.13 15.13
C ASP A 149 -2.45 3.66 15.10
N ASN A 150 -1.92 4.38 14.08
CA ASN A 150 -2.15 5.82 13.92
C ASN A 150 -3.36 6.08 13.01
N THR A 151 -4.03 7.20 13.23
CA THR A 151 -5.05 7.74 12.34
C THR A 151 -4.52 9.00 11.66
N VAL A 152 -4.50 9.02 10.33
CA VAL A 152 -4.09 10.19 9.54
C VAL A 152 -5.28 10.70 8.75
N ILE A 153 -5.66 11.95 9.01
CA ILE A 153 -6.68 12.70 8.26
C ILE A 153 -5.96 13.79 7.47
N GLY A 154 -5.69 13.52 6.20
CA GLY A 154 -4.94 14.41 5.31
C GLY A 154 -5.74 15.64 4.86
N ARG A 155 -5.04 16.56 4.20
CA ARG A 155 -5.62 17.79 3.63
C ARG A 155 -6.57 17.47 2.48
N ARG A 156 -7.51 18.40 2.23
CA ARG A 156 -8.47 18.33 1.11
C ARG A 156 -8.36 19.54 0.18
N ASP A 157 -7.14 20.04 0.01
CA ASP A 157 -6.86 21.15 -0.90
C ASP A 157 -7.43 20.87 -2.30
N HIS A 158 -7.85 21.90 -3.03
CA HIS A 158 -8.52 21.68 -4.33
C HIS A 158 -7.68 20.80 -5.29
N ARG A 159 -6.36 21.03 -5.39
CA ARG A 159 -5.45 20.21 -6.20
C ARG A 159 -4.94 19.02 -5.40
N MET A 160 -5.28 17.80 -5.83
CA MET A 160 -4.80 16.54 -5.23
C MET A 160 -3.27 16.50 -5.03
N ASN A 161 -2.52 16.94 -6.04
CA ASN A 161 -1.05 16.93 -5.98
C ASN A 161 -0.45 17.82 -4.88
N SER A 162 -1.21 18.78 -4.35
CA SER A 162 -0.79 19.68 -3.27
C SER A 162 -1.13 19.18 -1.86
N ARG A 163 -1.96 18.13 -1.73
CA ARG A 163 -2.49 17.66 -0.44
C ARG A 163 -1.45 16.94 0.44
N GLY A 164 -0.34 16.51 -0.15
CA GLY A 164 0.73 15.71 0.48
C GLY A 164 0.28 14.29 0.91
N ASN A 165 1.19 13.46 1.39
CA ASN A 165 0.93 12.03 1.64
C ASN A 165 0.57 11.76 3.10
N GLY A 166 -0.19 10.69 3.37
CA GLY A 166 -0.46 10.27 4.74
C GLY A 166 0.82 9.82 5.46
N ILE A 167 1.48 8.80 4.92
CA ILE A 167 2.77 8.30 5.40
C ILE A 167 3.75 8.27 4.23
N TYR A 168 4.91 8.91 4.39
CA TYR A 168 5.97 8.93 3.40
C TYR A 168 7.23 8.24 3.92
N VAL A 169 7.68 7.20 3.23
CA VAL A 169 8.91 6.46 3.50
C VAL A 169 9.93 6.79 2.41
N TRP A 170 11.09 7.30 2.82
CA TRP A 170 12.20 7.58 1.90
C TRP A 170 13.48 6.96 2.42
N ASN A 171 14.03 5.99 1.68
CA ASN A 171 15.30 5.32 2.00
C ASN A 171 15.43 4.82 3.45
N ALA A 172 14.34 4.28 4.01
CA ALA A 172 14.27 3.81 5.39
C ALA A 172 14.04 2.29 5.45
N PRO A 173 15.13 1.47 5.36
CA PRO A 173 15.00 0.02 5.39
C PRO A 173 14.44 -0.51 6.71
N GLY A 174 13.70 -1.62 6.63
CA GLY A 174 13.16 -2.29 7.82
C GLY A 174 11.92 -1.61 8.41
N THR A 175 11.32 -0.64 7.71
CA THR A 175 10.16 0.08 8.25
C THR A 175 8.94 -0.84 8.30
N LEU A 176 8.30 -0.93 9.47
CA LEU A 176 7.02 -1.59 9.68
C LEU A 176 5.91 -0.54 9.75
N ILE A 177 4.95 -0.61 8.83
CA ILE A 177 3.74 0.22 8.84
C ILE A 177 2.54 -0.70 9.02
N GLU A 178 1.94 -0.71 10.21
CA GLU A 178 0.85 -1.65 10.51
C GLU A 178 -0.37 -1.06 11.22
N ARG A 179 -1.57 -1.54 10.89
CA ARG A 179 -2.83 -1.14 11.56
C ARG A 179 -3.08 0.37 11.59
N ASN A 180 -2.59 1.11 10.60
CA ASN A 180 -2.89 2.54 10.48
C ASN A 180 -4.17 2.75 9.65
N SER A 181 -4.91 3.82 9.96
CA SER A 181 -6.04 4.30 9.17
C SER A 181 -5.64 5.62 8.50
N VAL A 182 -5.61 5.65 7.16
CA VAL A 182 -5.28 6.88 6.41
C VAL A 182 -6.46 7.26 5.53
N ARG A 183 -6.87 8.53 5.64
CA ARG A 183 -7.96 9.10 4.88
C ARG A 183 -7.63 10.51 4.40
N TYR A 184 -7.95 10.83 3.16
CA TYR A 184 -7.64 12.12 2.51
C TYR A 184 -6.13 12.41 2.45
N GLY A 185 -5.77 13.50 1.79
CA GLY A 185 -4.43 13.72 1.29
C GLY A 185 -4.31 13.32 -0.18
N ARG A 186 -3.09 13.02 -0.61
CA ARG A 186 -2.75 12.56 -1.96
C ARG A 186 -2.61 11.04 -1.98
N ASP A 187 -1.51 10.50 -1.46
CA ASP A 187 -1.28 9.05 -1.38
C ASP A 187 -1.31 8.61 0.10
N GLY A 188 -1.82 7.41 0.37
CA GLY A 188 -1.93 6.84 1.71
C GLY A 188 -0.56 6.53 2.30
N ILE A 189 0.12 5.53 1.71
CA ILE A 189 1.50 5.18 2.01
C ILE A 189 2.32 5.30 0.72
N PHE A 190 3.24 6.27 0.69
CA PHE A 190 4.20 6.42 -0.40
C PHE A 190 5.58 5.95 0.05
N ALA A 191 6.19 5.00 -0.66
CA ALA A 191 7.54 4.52 -0.40
C ALA A 191 8.43 4.75 -1.61
N ASN A 192 9.55 5.44 -1.41
CA ASN A 192 10.50 5.76 -2.46
C ASN A 192 11.92 5.32 -2.09
N THR A 193 12.56 4.56 -2.98
CA THR A 193 13.96 4.12 -2.86
C THR A 193 14.22 3.46 -1.50
N SER A 194 13.46 2.42 -1.15
CA SER A 194 13.59 1.71 0.13
C SER A 194 13.70 0.18 -0.06
N ARG A 195 13.90 -0.57 1.02
CA ARG A 195 13.93 -2.04 0.99
C ARG A 195 13.56 -2.68 2.32
N ASP A 196 13.24 -3.98 2.31
CA ASP A 196 12.96 -4.76 3.52
C ASP A 196 11.84 -4.18 4.39
N ASN A 197 10.83 -3.55 3.77
CA ASN A 197 9.71 -2.94 4.49
C ASN A 197 8.53 -3.90 4.57
N VAL A 198 7.69 -3.74 5.59
CA VAL A 198 6.44 -4.51 5.75
C VAL A 198 5.30 -3.54 6.01
N PHE A 199 4.36 -3.44 5.06
CA PHE A 199 3.16 -2.63 5.20
C PHE A 199 1.95 -3.56 5.30
N ARG A 200 1.34 -3.66 6.49
CA ARG A 200 0.29 -4.65 6.73
C ARG A 200 -0.91 -4.17 7.53
N ASP A 201 -2.06 -4.77 7.28
CA ASP A 201 -3.30 -4.55 8.05
C ASP A 201 -3.72 -3.06 8.13
N ASN A 202 -3.33 -2.23 7.15
CA ASN A 202 -3.71 -0.82 7.09
C ASN A 202 -5.04 -0.64 6.34
N VAL A 203 -5.82 0.37 6.73
CA VAL A 203 -7.05 0.80 6.04
C VAL A 203 -6.79 2.15 5.38
N LEU A 204 -6.95 2.21 4.06
CA LEU A 204 -6.54 3.34 3.21
C LEU A 204 -7.72 3.71 2.31
N ARG A 205 -8.27 4.92 2.44
CA ARG A 205 -9.50 5.30 1.72
C ARG A 205 -9.62 6.77 1.37
N ASP A 206 -10.40 7.09 0.34
CA ASP A 206 -10.60 8.45 -0.16
C ASP A 206 -9.27 9.15 -0.53
N LEU A 207 -8.35 8.40 -1.17
CA LEU A 207 -7.01 8.84 -1.59
C LEU A 207 -6.87 8.70 -3.10
N ARG A 208 -5.79 9.27 -3.65
CA ARG A 208 -5.32 8.90 -4.99
C ARG A 208 -4.83 7.46 -4.97
N PHE A 209 -3.69 7.19 -4.35
CA PHE A 209 -3.14 5.83 -4.23
C PHE A 209 -3.16 5.35 -2.80
N ALA A 210 -3.69 4.15 -2.52
CA ALA A 210 -3.58 3.58 -1.17
C ALA A 210 -2.13 3.25 -0.83
N VAL A 211 -1.46 2.41 -1.63
CA VAL A 211 -0.03 2.14 -1.50
C VAL A 211 0.69 2.43 -2.81
N HIS A 212 1.74 3.24 -2.75
CA HIS A 212 2.51 3.68 -3.90
C HIS A 212 4.00 3.40 -3.67
N PHE A 213 4.56 2.44 -4.42
CA PHE A 213 5.98 2.11 -4.40
C PHE A 213 6.68 2.69 -5.61
N MET A 214 7.79 3.36 -5.36
CA MET A 214 8.79 3.75 -6.36
C MET A 214 10.14 3.19 -5.93
N TYR A 215 10.74 2.32 -6.75
CA TYR A 215 12.08 1.77 -6.47
C TYR A 215 12.21 1.10 -5.09
N THR A 216 11.15 0.41 -4.62
CA THR A 216 11.11 -0.22 -3.30
C THR A 216 11.14 -1.73 -3.42
N ASN A 217 12.25 -2.34 -3.00
CA ASN A 217 12.55 -3.75 -3.28
C ASN A 217 12.43 -4.64 -2.04
N ASP A 218 12.34 -5.96 -2.23
CA ASP A 218 12.43 -6.93 -1.11
C ASP A 218 11.44 -6.63 0.03
N SER A 219 10.26 -6.11 -0.32
CA SER A 219 9.29 -5.57 0.63
C SER A 219 7.94 -6.26 0.51
N GLU A 220 7.15 -6.18 1.57
CA GLU A 220 5.84 -6.80 1.70
C GLU A 220 4.75 -5.75 1.85
N VAL A 221 3.65 -5.97 1.14
CA VAL A 221 2.36 -5.29 1.30
C VAL A 221 1.31 -6.38 1.50
N SER A 222 0.80 -6.56 2.71
CA SER A 222 -0.10 -7.68 3.01
C SER A 222 -1.28 -7.37 3.93
N GLY A 223 -2.45 -7.98 3.68
CA GLY A 223 -3.62 -7.82 4.55
C GLY A 223 -4.20 -6.40 4.61
N ASN A 224 -3.78 -5.48 3.72
CA ASN A 224 -4.29 -4.11 3.72
C ASN A 224 -5.66 -4.04 3.03
N ALA A 225 -6.44 -3.01 3.35
CA ALA A 225 -7.69 -2.68 2.68
C ALA A 225 -7.60 -1.29 2.04
N SER A 226 -7.63 -1.26 0.70
CA SER A 226 -7.85 -0.08 -0.12
C SER A 226 -9.33 0.03 -0.44
N ILE A 227 -9.95 1.18 -0.11
CA ILE A 227 -11.40 1.37 -0.23
C ILE A 227 -11.67 2.72 -0.89
N GLY A 228 -12.29 2.73 -2.07
CA GLY A 228 -12.71 3.98 -2.69
C GLY A 228 -11.56 4.96 -2.89
N ASN A 229 -10.42 4.48 -3.41
CA ASN A 229 -9.30 5.32 -3.86
C ASN A 229 -9.29 5.42 -5.39
N HIS A 230 -8.44 6.27 -5.96
CA HIS A 230 -8.25 6.28 -7.43
C HIS A 230 -7.56 4.98 -7.87
N LEU A 231 -6.59 4.50 -7.09
CA LEU A 231 -5.90 3.24 -7.34
C LEU A 231 -5.50 2.58 -6.01
N GLY A 232 -5.64 1.27 -5.93
CA GLY A 232 -5.30 0.52 -4.72
C GLY A 232 -3.80 0.37 -4.50
N TYR A 233 -3.16 -0.52 -5.25
CA TYR A 233 -1.77 -0.89 -5.05
C TYR A 233 -0.92 -0.60 -6.29
N ALA A 234 -0.16 0.50 -6.28
CA ALA A 234 0.77 0.86 -7.34
C ALA A 234 2.19 0.38 -7.00
N ILE A 235 2.62 -0.71 -7.63
CA ILE A 235 3.97 -1.25 -7.48
C ILE A 235 4.79 -0.87 -8.71
N MET A 236 5.66 0.14 -8.56
CA MET A 236 6.41 0.71 -9.69
C MET A 236 7.92 0.56 -9.51
N PHE A 237 8.62 0.19 -10.60
CA PHE A 237 10.07 0.08 -10.69
C PHE A 237 10.72 -0.74 -9.56
N SER A 238 10.04 -1.79 -9.12
CA SER A 238 10.34 -2.52 -7.89
C SER A 238 10.56 -4.00 -8.16
N ASN A 239 11.30 -4.67 -7.28
CA ASN A 239 11.74 -6.04 -7.49
C ASN A 239 11.60 -6.88 -6.22
N ARG A 240 11.12 -8.13 -6.37
CA ARG A 240 10.86 -9.07 -5.25
C ARG A 240 9.91 -8.50 -4.20
N VAL A 241 8.83 -7.86 -4.66
CA VAL A 241 7.75 -7.39 -3.79
C VAL A 241 6.75 -8.52 -3.56
N ARG A 242 6.31 -8.69 -2.32
CA ARG A 242 5.22 -9.59 -1.94
C ARG A 242 3.94 -8.77 -1.70
N LEU A 243 2.96 -8.89 -2.59
CA LEU A 243 1.65 -8.26 -2.48
C LEU A 243 0.62 -9.37 -2.17
N ILE A 244 0.33 -9.60 -0.89
CA ILE A 244 -0.35 -10.82 -0.42
C ILE A 244 -1.62 -10.52 0.38
N GLY A 245 -2.76 -11.11 -0.01
CA GLY A 245 -3.96 -11.08 0.83
C GLY A 245 -4.58 -9.69 1.00
N ASN A 246 -4.33 -8.76 0.07
CA ASN A 246 -4.87 -7.40 0.14
C ASN A 246 -6.26 -7.32 -0.49
N LEU A 247 -7.03 -6.32 -0.05
CA LEU A 247 -8.37 -6.02 -0.56
C LEU A 247 -8.34 -4.66 -1.27
N SER A 248 -8.69 -4.63 -2.54
CA SER A 248 -9.00 -3.41 -3.28
C SER A 248 -10.49 -3.41 -3.58
N LEU A 249 -11.20 -2.48 -2.95
CA LEU A 249 -12.65 -2.43 -2.89
C LEU A 249 -13.12 -1.07 -3.39
N SER A 250 -13.87 -1.06 -4.48
CA SER A 250 -14.42 0.18 -5.05
C SER A 250 -13.36 1.22 -5.48
N ASP A 251 -12.14 0.79 -5.82
CA ASP A 251 -11.11 1.69 -6.36
C ASP A 251 -11.41 2.05 -7.84
N ARG A 252 -11.14 3.30 -8.25
CA ARG A 252 -11.65 3.90 -9.52
C ARG A 252 -10.96 3.40 -10.79
N ASP A 253 -9.64 3.42 -10.83
CA ASP A 253 -8.87 3.14 -12.05
C ASP A 253 -8.32 1.72 -12.03
N HIS A 254 -7.55 1.41 -10.98
CA HIS A 254 -6.87 0.14 -10.87
C HIS A 254 -6.89 -0.41 -9.45
N GLY A 255 -7.18 -1.70 -9.29
CA GLY A 255 -7.00 -2.34 -7.99
C GLY A 255 -5.53 -2.65 -7.71
N VAL A 256 -4.86 -3.27 -8.68
CA VAL A 256 -3.42 -3.56 -8.63
C VAL A 256 -2.74 -3.10 -9.92
N MET A 257 -1.63 -2.36 -9.78
CA MET A 257 -0.79 -1.96 -10.90
C MET A 257 0.65 -2.45 -10.69
N LEU A 258 1.14 -3.23 -11.65
CA LEU A 258 2.53 -3.66 -11.77
C LEU A 258 3.17 -2.92 -12.95
N ASN A 259 4.00 -1.92 -12.67
CA ASN A 259 4.65 -1.12 -13.71
C ASN A 259 6.17 -1.19 -13.54
N TYR A 260 6.88 -1.87 -14.46
CA TYR A 260 8.28 -2.26 -14.26
C TYR A 260 8.51 -3.02 -12.93
N ALA A 261 7.52 -3.82 -12.50
CA ALA A 261 7.62 -4.65 -11.30
C ALA A 261 8.06 -6.07 -11.67
N ASN A 262 9.11 -6.57 -11.02
CA ASN A 262 9.75 -7.82 -11.43
C ASN A 262 9.92 -8.81 -10.27
N ASN A 263 9.81 -10.10 -10.58
CA ASN A 263 9.96 -11.18 -9.60
C ASN A 263 9.04 -11.01 -8.37
N ALA A 264 7.88 -10.39 -8.55
CA ALA A 264 6.90 -10.16 -7.50
C ALA A 264 6.03 -11.40 -7.26
N ASP A 265 5.55 -11.55 -6.03
CA ASP A 265 4.52 -12.51 -5.64
C ASP A 265 3.24 -11.73 -5.34
N VAL A 266 2.25 -11.87 -6.21
CA VAL A 266 0.94 -11.25 -6.12
C VAL A 266 -0.08 -12.35 -5.88
N SER A 267 -0.37 -12.63 -4.61
CA SER A 267 -1.17 -13.81 -4.24
C SER A 267 -2.29 -13.54 -3.26
N GLY A 268 -3.42 -14.23 -3.45
CA GLY A 268 -4.54 -14.18 -2.53
C GLY A 268 -5.23 -12.81 -2.40
N ASN A 269 -5.04 -11.90 -3.35
CA ASN A 269 -5.64 -10.57 -3.31
C ASN A 269 -7.06 -10.59 -3.90
N LEU A 270 -7.94 -9.76 -3.33
CA LEU A 270 -9.26 -9.48 -3.89
C LEU A 270 -9.25 -8.09 -4.51
N VAL A 271 -9.62 -8.01 -5.78
CA VAL A 271 -9.98 -6.75 -6.44
C VAL A 271 -11.45 -6.84 -6.83
N ARG A 272 -12.27 -5.95 -6.26
CA ARG A 272 -13.71 -5.98 -6.46
C ARG A 272 -14.29 -4.57 -6.55
N GLY A 273 -15.03 -4.33 -7.63
CA GLY A 273 -15.89 -3.16 -7.79
C GLY A 273 -15.15 -1.81 -7.96
N GLY A 274 -15.93 -0.79 -8.33
CA GLY A 274 -15.51 0.62 -8.46
C GLY A 274 -14.71 0.98 -9.71
N THR A 275 -14.13 0.00 -10.40
CA THR A 275 -13.23 0.31 -11.50
C THR A 275 -14.02 0.68 -12.75
N THR A 276 -14.00 1.96 -13.13
CA THR A 276 -14.30 2.39 -14.49
C THR A 276 -13.24 1.89 -15.48
N GLU A 277 -12.19 1.19 -15.02
CA GLU A 277 -11.19 0.58 -15.91
C GLU A 277 -10.77 -0.85 -15.51
N LYS A 278 -9.68 -1.06 -14.74
CA LYS A 278 -8.95 -2.34 -14.74
C LYS A 278 -8.79 -2.93 -13.34
N CYS A 279 -9.16 -4.18 -13.15
CA CYS A 279 -8.86 -4.90 -11.91
C CYS A 279 -7.33 -4.96 -11.68
N THR A 280 -6.57 -5.36 -12.71
CA THR A 280 -5.11 -5.39 -12.64
C THR A 280 -4.45 -4.94 -13.94
N PHE A 281 -3.41 -4.11 -13.82
CA PHE A 281 -2.59 -3.65 -14.94
C PHE A 281 -1.16 -4.16 -14.81
N VAL A 282 -0.68 -4.83 -15.86
CA VAL A 282 0.67 -5.41 -15.94
C VAL A 282 1.40 -4.81 -17.12
N TYR A 283 2.31 -3.89 -16.82
CA TYR A 283 3.09 -3.13 -17.79
C TYR A 283 4.58 -3.41 -17.61
N ASN A 284 5.23 -3.88 -18.68
CA ASN A 284 6.65 -4.21 -18.75
C ASN A 284 7.20 -4.89 -17.48
N SER A 285 6.45 -5.87 -17.00
CA SER A 285 6.66 -6.52 -15.70
C SER A 285 6.89 -8.01 -15.93
N HIS A 286 8.00 -8.54 -15.41
CA HIS A 286 8.48 -9.87 -15.77
C HIS A 286 8.69 -10.79 -14.57
N ARG A 287 8.54 -12.10 -14.81
CA ARG A 287 8.80 -13.17 -13.82
C ARG A 287 7.98 -13.05 -12.53
N ASN A 288 6.79 -12.46 -12.62
CA ASN A 288 5.89 -12.34 -11.47
C ASN A 288 5.03 -13.60 -11.34
N LEU A 289 4.70 -13.97 -10.11
CA LEU A 289 3.64 -14.92 -9.78
C LEU A 289 2.37 -14.16 -9.47
N ILE A 290 1.29 -14.45 -10.19
CA ILE A 290 -0.04 -13.91 -9.95
C ILE A 290 -0.97 -15.10 -9.70
N VAL A 291 -1.17 -15.44 -8.42
CA VAL A 291 -1.76 -16.73 -8.03
C VAL A 291 -2.86 -16.59 -6.99
N GLY A 292 -3.99 -17.26 -7.20
CA GLY A 292 -5.03 -17.34 -6.16
C GLY A 292 -5.76 -16.01 -5.90
N ASN A 293 -5.69 -15.06 -6.82
CA ASN A 293 -6.39 -13.77 -6.71
C ASN A 293 -7.82 -13.87 -7.24
N ARG A 294 -8.68 -12.95 -6.82
CA ARG A 294 -10.04 -12.79 -7.32
C ARG A 294 -10.19 -11.40 -7.95
N PHE A 295 -10.51 -11.38 -9.23
CA PHE A 295 -10.74 -10.17 -10.03
C PHE A 295 -12.21 -10.14 -10.45
N GLU A 296 -12.99 -9.26 -9.82
CA GLU A 296 -14.44 -9.29 -9.88
C GLU A 296 -15.08 -7.95 -10.24
N GLY A 297 -15.94 -7.97 -11.26
CA GLY A 297 -16.79 -6.85 -11.63
C GLY A 297 -16.07 -5.63 -12.20
N CYS A 298 -14.93 -5.82 -12.86
CA CYS A 298 -14.15 -4.76 -13.51
C CYS A 298 -14.49 -4.62 -15.00
N GLU A 299 -14.19 -3.48 -15.64
CA GLU A 299 -14.30 -3.38 -17.11
C GLU A 299 -13.27 -4.31 -17.77
N ILE A 300 -12.02 -4.30 -17.30
CA ILE A 300 -10.98 -5.25 -17.70
C ILE A 300 -10.47 -6.02 -16.48
N GLY A 301 -10.51 -7.36 -16.51
CA GLY A 301 -9.93 -8.21 -15.45
C GLY A 301 -8.41 -8.02 -15.33
N ILE A 302 -7.65 -8.39 -16.36
CA ILE A 302 -6.22 -8.05 -16.47
C ILE A 302 -5.94 -7.38 -17.82
N HIS A 303 -5.28 -6.23 -17.78
CA HIS A 303 -4.63 -5.65 -18.95
C HIS A 303 -3.13 -5.96 -18.91
N PHE A 304 -2.68 -6.75 -19.87
CA PHE A 304 -1.32 -7.27 -19.96
C PHE A 304 -0.64 -6.75 -21.23
N THR A 305 0.38 -5.91 -21.08
CA THR A 305 0.96 -5.16 -22.20
C THR A 305 2.47 -4.90 -22.05
N ALA A 306 3.03 -4.18 -23.03
CA ALA A 306 4.39 -3.66 -23.07
C ALA A 306 5.48 -4.72 -22.92
N GLY A 307 5.29 -5.89 -23.52
CA GLY A 307 6.30 -6.95 -23.52
C GLY A 307 6.51 -7.64 -22.18
N SER A 308 5.53 -7.54 -21.25
CA SER A 308 5.53 -8.33 -20.02
C SER A 308 5.70 -9.82 -20.34
N GLU A 309 6.63 -10.50 -19.66
CA GLU A 309 7.10 -11.83 -20.07
C GLU A 309 7.41 -12.72 -18.86
N ARG A 310 7.27 -14.04 -19.06
CA ARG A 310 7.57 -15.08 -18.06
C ARG A 310 6.80 -14.93 -16.74
N ASN A 311 5.62 -14.31 -16.78
CA ASN A 311 4.72 -14.27 -15.63
C ASN A 311 3.95 -15.59 -15.53
N VAL A 312 3.74 -16.07 -14.30
CA VAL A 312 2.93 -17.26 -14.03
C VAL A 312 1.58 -16.78 -13.50
N ILE A 313 0.51 -17.09 -14.23
CA ILE A 313 -0.86 -16.65 -13.90
C ILE A 313 -1.73 -17.90 -13.81
N THR A 314 -2.02 -18.36 -12.59
CA THR A 314 -2.76 -19.61 -12.32
C THR A 314 -3.56 -19.51 -11.03
N GLY A 315 -4.65 -20.27 -10.93
CA GLY A 315 -5.47 -20.37 -9.73
C GLY A 315 -6.27 -19.11 -9.40
N ASN A 316 -6.32 -18.12 -10.28
CA ASN A 316 -7.09 -16.89 -10.08
C ASN A 316 -8.56 -17.13 -10.47
N ALA A 317 -9.45 -16.24 -10.04
CA ALA A 317 -10.85 -16.21 -10.46
C ALA A 317 -11.19 -14.88 -11.14
N PHE A 318 -11.66 -14.96 -12.38
CA PHE A 318 -12.12 -13.83 -13.19
C PHE A 318 -13.65 -13.88 -13.27
N ILE A 319 -14.31 -12.96 -12.58
CA ILE A 319 -15.76 -13.06 -12.32
C ILE A 319 -16.47 -11.79 -12.76
N GLY A 320 -17.37 -11.92 -13.74
CA GLY A 320 -18.27 -10.85 -14.15
C GLY A 320 -17.55 -9.59 -14.65
N ASN A 321 -16.31 -9.71 -15.14
CA ASN A 321 -15.64 -8.61 -15.82
C ASN A 321 -16.20 -8.44 -17.23
N GLN A 322 -16.26 -7.22 -17.76
CA GLN A 322 -16.76 -7.00 -19.13
C GLN A 322 -15.82 -7.60 -20.18
N THR A 323 -14.52 -7.40 -19.99
CA THR A 323 -13.43 -8.05 -20.72
C THR A 323 -12.57 -8.79 -19.69
N GLN A 324 -12.51 -10.12 -19.76
CA GLN A 324 -11.70 -10.88 -18.79
C GLN A 324 -10.20 -10.54 -18.91
N VAL A 325 -9.70 -10.49 -20.14
CA VAL A 325 -8.29 -10.20 -20.42
C VAL A 325 -8.13 -9.29 -21.64
N LYS A 326 -7.37 -8.21 -21.47
CA LYS A 326 -6.82 -7.42 -22.58
C LYS A 326 -5.33 -7.75 -22.71
N TYR A 327 -4.97 -8.58 -23.67
CA TYR A 327 -3.58 -8.94 -23.94
C TYR A 327 -3.08 -8.23 -25.20
N VAL A 328 -1.97 -7.51 -25.07
CA VAL A 328 -1.33 -6.81 -26.20
C VAL A 328 -0.01 -7.50 -26.52
N GLY A 329 -0.08 -8.51 -27.38
CA GLY A 329 1.08 -9.26 -27.86
C GLY A 329 0.78 -10.04 -29.14
N THR A 330 1.79 -10.69 -29.69
CA THR A 330 1.70 -11.44 -30.95
C THR A 330 1.96 -12.94 -30.80
N ARG A 331 2.24 -13.41 -29.57
CA ARG A 331 2.56 -14.80 -29.25
C ARG A 331 1.50 -15.38 -28.33
N ASP A 332 1.28 -16.68 -28.43
CA ASP A 332 0.45 -17.39 -27.48
C ASP A 332 1.18 -17.46 -26.12
N VAL A 333 0.43 -17.14 -25.05
CA VAL A 333 0.90 -17.24 -23.67
C VAL A 333 -0.01 -18.18 -22.90
N GLU A 334 0.61 -19.17 -22.25
CA GLU A 334 -0.10 -20.14 -21.42
C GLU A 334 -0.33 -19.55 -20.02
N TRP A 335 -1.59 -19.46 -19.60
CA TRP A 335 -2.04 -19.03 -18.28
C TRP A 335 -2.57 -20.23 -17.50
N SER A 336 -1.74 -21.27 -17.47
CA SER A 336 -1.83 -22.40 -16.56
C SER A 336 -0.43 -22.85 -16.17
N TYR A 337 -0.31 -23.51 -15.03
CA TYR A 337 0.96 -24.04 -14.54
C TYR A 337 0.69 -25.31 -13.77
N ASP A 338 1.52 -26.34 -13.99
CA ASP A 338 1.43 -27.65 -13.31
C ASP A 338 0.00 -28.22 -13.34
N HIS A 339 -0.57 -28.31 -14.55
CA HIS A 339 -1.94 -28.80 -14.79
C HIS A 339 -3.05 -28.02 -14.06
N ARG A 340 -2.79 -26.77 -13.70
CA ARG A 340 -3.76 -25.90 -13.02
C ARG A 340 -3.87 -24.55 -13.71
N GLY A 341 -5.06 -24.19 -14.16
CA GLY A 341 -5.40 -22.92 -14.78
C GLY A 341 -6.13 -21.96 -13.86
N ASN A 342 -6.98 -21.11 -14.42
CA ASN A 342 -7.77 -20.10 -13.74
C ASN A 342 -9.27 -20.39 -13.89
N PHE A 343 -10.09 -19.80 -13.02
CA PHE A 343 -11.55 -19.82 -13.16
C PHE A 343 -12.02 -18.62 -13.98
N TRP A 344 -12.95 -18.87 -14.91
CA TRP A 344 -13.50 -17.87 -15.82
C TRP A 344 -15.03 -17.93 -15.80
N SER A 345 -15.70 -16.86 -15.36
CA SER A 345 -17.17 -16.86 -15.24
C SER A 345 -17.93 -16.96 -16.55
N ASP A 346 -17.27 -16.65 -17.68
CA ASP A 346 -17.78 -16.69 -19.04
C ASP A 346 -17.37 -17.97 -19.81
N HIS A 347 -16.65 -18.89 -19.15
CA HIS A 347 -16.34 -20.20 -19.71
C HIS A 347 -17.37 -21.24 -19.25
N PRO A 348 -18.06 -21.94 -20.17
CA PRO A 348 -18.86 -23.11 -19.84
C PRO A 348 -17.96 -24.27 -19.38
N ALA A 349 -17.71 -24.36 -18.07
CA ALA A 349 -16.82 -25.35 -17.46
C ALA A 349 -17.50 -26.71 -17.31
N PHE A 350 -17.54 -27.50 -18.39
CA PHE A 350 -17.91 -28.91 -18.32
C PHE A 350 -16.72 -29.73 -17.79
N ASP A 351 -16.99 -30.54 -16.77
CA ASP A 351 -16.03 -31.39 -16.07
C ASP A 351 -16.70 -32.75 -15.88
N LEU A 352 -16.48 -33.64 -16.86
CA LEU A 352 -17.15 -34.94 -16.92
C LEU A 352 -16.50 -35.99 -16.02
N ASP A 353 -15.21 -35.85 -15.72
CA ASP A 353 -14.47 -36.79 -14.86
C ASP A 353 -14.44 -36.37 -13.38
N GLY A 354 -14.84 -35.14 -13.07
CA GLY A 354 -15.06 -34.61 -11.73
C GLY A 354 -13.78 -34.18 -11.02
N ASP A 355 -12.70 -33.90 -11.76
CA ASP A 355 -11.39 -33.55 -11.18
C ASP A 355 -11.28 -32.05 -10.78
N GLY A 356 -12.29 -31.24 -11.12
CA GLY A 356 -12.34 -29.81 -10.83
C GLY A 356 -11.72 -28.92 -11.92
N ILE A 357 -11.31 -29.51 -13.03
CA ILE A 357 -10.77 -28.84 -14.22
C ILE A 357 -11.77 -29.02 -15.37
N ALA A 358 -11.95 -28.00 -16.20
CA ALA A 358 -12.79 -28.11 -17.37
C ALA A 358 -12.11 -28.96 -18.45
N ASP A 359 -12.86 -29.87 -19.07
CA ASP A 359 -12.39 -30.77 -20.14
C ASP A 359 -11.92 -30.01 -21.38
N ALA A 360 -12.40 -28.77 -21.56
CA ALA A 360 -12.09 -27.91 -22.69
C ALA A 360 -11.12 -26.79 -22.29
N ARG A 361 -10.15 -26.50 -23.16
CA ARG A 361 -9.27 -25.33 -23.00
C ARG A 361 -10.06 -24.05 -23.21
N PHE A 362 -9.62 -22.98 -22.55
CA PHE A 362 -10.22 -21.66 -22.68
C PHE A 362 -9.27 -20.65 -23.32
N ARG A 363 -9.83 -19.72 -24.09
CA ARG A 363 -9.14 -18.55 -24.64
C ARG A 363 -9.94 -17.30 -24.27
N PRO A 364 -9.49 -16.51 -23.28
CA PRO A 364 -10.23 -15.34 -22.81
C PRO A 364 -10.15 -14.14 -23.77
N ASN A 365 -9.37 -14.24 -24.85
CA ASN A 365 -9.29 -13.24 -25.91
C ASN A 365 -9.08 -13.90 -27.29
N ASP A 366 -9.60 -13.27 -28.34
CA ASP A 366 -9.42 -13.69 -29.72
C ASP A 366 -9.13 -12.52 -30.69
N LEU A 367 -8.95 -12.83 -31.98
CA LEU A 367 -8.68 -11.84 -33.03
C LEU A 367 -9.85 -10.86 -33.22
N MET A 368 -11.09 -11.27 -32.93
CA MET A 368 -12.22 -10.34 -32.99
C MET A 368 -12.12 -9.33 -31.86
N ASP A 369 -11.60 -9.71 -30.71
CA ASP A 369 -11.32 -8.77 -29.63
C ASP A 369 -10.25 -7.74 -30.04
N HIS A 370 -9.21 -8.14 -30.79
CA HIS A 370 -8.26 -7.18 -31.39
C HIS A 370 -8.93 -6.21 -32.38
N ILE A 371 -9.86 -6.71 -33.21
CA ILE A 371 -10.61 -5.87 -34.15
C ILE A 371 -11.52 -4.90 -33.39
N LEU A 372 -12.19 -5.37 -32.34
CA LEU A 372 -13.05 -4.54 -31.48
C LEU A 372 -12.25 -3.46 -30.76
N TRP A 373 -11.04 -3.76 -30.30
CA TRP A 373 -10.16 -2.77 -29.68
C TRP A 373 -9.65 -1.73 -30.68
N SER A 374 -9.37 -2.13 -31.93
CA SER A 374 -8.96 -1.17 -32.96
C SER A 374 -10.12 -0.40 -33.59
N GLN A 375 -11.34 -0.95 -33.56
CA GLN A 375 -12.57 -0.40 -34.15
C GLN A 375 -13.77 -0.63 -33.21
N PRO A 376 -13.96 0.22 -32.18
CA PRO A 376 -15.03 0.03 -31.18
C PRO A 376 -16.44 -0.02 -31.77
N ALA A 377 -16.68 0.66 -32.91
CA ALA A 377 -17.95 0.64 -33.63
C ALA A 377 -18.38 -0.77 -34.11
N ALA A 378 -17.45 -1.71 -34.22
CA ALA A 378 -17.74 -3.10 -34.58
C ALA A 378 -18.43 -3.88 -33.44
N GLY A 379 -18.52 -3.33 -32.21
CA GLY A 379 -19.19 -3.95 -31.06
C GLY A 379 -20.66 -4.31 -31.31
N LEU A 380 -21.35 -3.55 -32.17
CA LEU A 380 -22.75 -3.82 -32.55
C LEU A 380 -22.94 -5.16 -33.30
N LEU A 381 -21.86 -5.74 -33.83
CA LEU A 381 -21.89 -6.97 -34.61
C LEU A 381 -21.56 -8.22 -33.78
N LEU A 382 -21.25 -8.08 -32.49
CA LEU A 382 -20.82 -9.16 -31.60
C LEU A 382 -21.80 -10.35 -31.56
N GLY A 383 -23.10 -10.06 -31.56
CA GLY A 383 -24.16 -11.07 -31.59
C GLY A 383 -24.49 -11.63 -32.98
N SER A 384 -23.80 -11.18 -34.04
CA SER A 384 -24.12 -11.60 -35.40
C SER A 384 -23.67 -13.04 -35.69
N PRO A 385 -24.41 -13.79 -36.53
CA PRO A 385 -24.02 -15.14 -36.92
C PRO A 385 -22.63 -15.23 -37.58
N ALA A 386 -22.22 -14.16 -38.27
CA ALA A 386 -20.88 -14.09 -38.89
C ALA A 386 -19.77 -14.03 -37.84
N VAL A 387 -19.93 -13.24 -36.77
CA VAL A 387 -18.97 -13.17 -35.66
C VAL A 387 -18.93 -14.50 -34.91
N GLN A 388 -20.08 -15.13 -34.62
CA GLN A 388 -20.09 -16.44 -33.97
C GLN A 388 -19.44 -17.55 -34.81
N LEU A 389 -19.67 -17.56 -36.13
CA LEU A 389 -19.02 -18.51 -37.04
C LEU A 389 -17.51 -18.32 -37.07
N ILE A 390 -17.03 -17.07 -37.03
CA ILE A 390 -15.60 -16.77 -36.96
C ILE A 390 -15.03 -17.25 -35.61
N ARG A 391 -15.66 -16.95 -34.47
CA ARG A 391 -15.22 -17.43 -33.14
C ARG A 391 -15.20 -18.97 -33.07
N TRP A 392 -16.22 -19.63 -33.60
CA TRP A 392 -16.25 -21.10 -33.70
C TRP A 392 -15.12 -21.65 -34.58
N SER A 393 -14.90 -21.04 -35.74
CA SER A 393 -13.80 -21.42 -36.64
C SER A 393 -12.43 -21.25 -35.94
N GLN A 394 -12.24 -20.16 -35.20
CA GLN A 394 -11.01 -19.89 -34.45
C GLN A 394 -10.77 -20.90 -33.33
N ALA A 395 -11.83 -21.32 -32.62
CA ALA A 395 -11.71 -22.37 -31.61
C ALA A 395 -11.28 -23.73 -32.20
N ASN A 396 -11.67 -24.03 -33.44
CA ASN A 396 -11.42 -25.32 -34.10
C ASN A 396 -10.19 -25.33 -35.03
N PHE A 397 -9.70 -24.17 -35.48
CA PHE A 397 -8.55 -24.04 -36.40
C PHE A 397 -7.52 -22.99 -35.90
N PRO A 398 -6.71 -23.30 -34.86
CA PRO A 398 -5.89 -22.30 -34.16
C PRO A 398 -4.66 -21.80 -34.94
N ALA A 399 -4.24 -22.50 -36.00
CA ALA A 399 -2.92 -22.36 -36.62
C ALA A 399 -2.72 -21.08 -37.49
N THR A 400 -3.69 -20.16 -37.54
CA THR A 400 -3.72 -19.03 -38.48
C THR A 400 -3.80 -17.64 -37.84
N LEU A 401 -3.65 -17.51 -36.52
CA LEU A 401 -3.96 -16.27 -35.79
C LEU A 401 -2.73 -15.62 -35.13
N PRO A 402 -2.72 -14.27 -34.95
CA PRO A 402 -1.79 -13.60 -34.04
C PRO A 402 -2.09 -14.03 -32.60
N GLY A 403 -1.04 -14.23 -31.80
CA GLY A 403 -1.15 -14.93 -30.52
C GLY A 403 -2.04 -14.27 -29.46
N GLY A 404 -2.44 -15.06 -28.46
CA GLY A 404 -3.33 -14.65 -27.38
C GLY A 404 -3.09 -15.42 -26.08
N VAL A 405 -4.04 -15.34 -25.16
CA VAL A 405 -3.99 -16.11 -23.91
C VAL A 405 -4.66 -17.46 -24.12
N VAL A 406 -4.02 -18.52 -23.62
CA VAL A 406 -4.57 -19.87 -23.58
C VAL A 406 -4.52 -20.35 -22.14
N ASP A 407 -5.62 -20.89 -21.66
CA ASP A 407 -5.68 -21.64 -20.41
C ASP A 407 -6.01 -23.10 -20.74
N SER A 408 -5.01 -23.97 -20.62
CA SER A 408 -5.13 -25.39 -20.92
C SER A 408 -5.81 -26.20 -19.80
N PHE A 409 -5.97 -25.66 -18.59
CA PHE A 409 -6.56 -26.36 -17.44
C PHE A 409 -7.53 -25.46 -16.66
N PRO A 410 -8.60 -24.91 -17.29
CA PRO A 410 -9.49 -23.97 -16.63
C PRO A 410 -10.16 -24.59 -15.41
N LEU A 411 -10.31 -23.85 -14.32
CA LEU A 411 -10.93 -24.34 -13.09
C LEU A 411 -12.46 -24.25 -13.18
N THR A 412 -13.16 -25.21 -12.56
CA THR A 412 -14.63 -25.24 -12.52
C THR A 412 -15.23 -24.44 -11.37
N ARG A 413 -14.41 -24.09 -10.36
CA ARG A 413 -14.83 -23.31 -9.19
C ARG A 413 -13.91 -22.13 -8.93
N PRO A 414 -14.47 -20.96 -8.55
CA PRO A 414 -13.66 -19.80 -8.23
C PRO A 414 -13.01 -19.94 -6.86
N VAL A 415 -11.84 -19.30 -6.70
CA VAL A 415 -11.33 -18.98 -5.37
C VAL A 415 -12.27 -18.00 -4.66
N THR A 416 -12.48 -18.22 -3.36
CA THR A 416 -13.29 -17.35 -2.51
C THR A 416 -12.39 -16.60 -1.56
N ILE A 417 -12.55 -15.29 -1.49
CA ILE A 417 -11.82 -14.41 -0.57
C ILE A 417 -12.87 -13.62 0.20
N ALA A 418 -12.91 -13.79 1.51
CA ALA A 418 -13.86 -13.11 2.37
C ALA A 418 -13.41 -11.67 2.65
N VAL A 419 -14.36 -10.74 2.63
CA VAL A 419 -14.13 -9.38 3.14
C VAL A 419 -14.56 -9.37 4.61
N PRO A 420 -13.68 -9.02 5.56
CA PRO A 420 -14.06 -8.94 6.96
C PRO A 420 -15.21 -7.95 7.19
N ASP A 421 -16.14 -8.26 8.10
CA ASP A 421 -17.34 -7.43 8.35
C ASP A 421 -17.02 -5.96 8.67
N ALA A 422 -15.92 -5.73 9.41
CA ALA A 422 -15.45 -4.37 9.71
C ALA A 422 -15.04 -3.60 8.45
N ILE A 423 -14.39 -4.27 7.48
CA ILE A 423 -14.00 -3.67 6.20
C ILE A 423 -15.22 -3.47 5.32
N ALA A 424 -16.16 -4.42 5.29
CA ALA A 424 -17.41 -4.30 4.54
C ALA A 424 -18.29 -3.13 5.04
N ALA A 425 -18.29 -2.88 6.35
CA ALA A 425 -18.96 -1.71 6.92
C ALA A 425 -18.33 -0.40 6.43
N ILE A 426 -17.00 -0.30 6.44
CA ILE A 426 -16.28 0.88 5.93
C ILE A 426 -16.51 1.07 4.43
N GLU A 427 -16.48 0.00 3.64
CA GLU A 427 -16.81 0.01 2.21
C GLU A 427 -18.22 0.56 1.96
N ALA A 428 -19.23 0.11 2.72
CA ALA A 428 -20.60 0.57 2.58
C ALA A 428 -20.80 2.06 2.96
N GLU A 429 -20.01 2.58 3.89
CA GLU A 429 -20.00 4.00 4.28
C GLU A 429 -19.22 4.89 3.30
N THR A 430 -18.29 4.31 2.53
CA THR A 430 -17.41 5.04 1.62
C THR A 430 -18.16 5.40 0.34
N ARG A 431 -18.33 6.71 0.10
CA ARG A 431 -19.00 7.28 -1.08
C ARG A 431 -18.09 8.28 -1.79
N PRO A 432 -17.04 7.81 -2.47
CA PRO A 432 -16.18 8.68 -3.25
C PRO A 432 -16.97 9.31 -4.40
N ALA A 433 -16.66 10.57 -4.76
CA ALA A 433 -17.53 11.35 -5.64
C ALA A 433 -17.66 10.79 -7.06
N TRP A 434 -16.64 10.05 -7.52
CA TRP A 434 -16.67 9.40 -8.85
C TRP A 434 -17.71 8.29 -8.97
N LEU A 435 -18.18 7.70 -7.86
CA LEU A 435 -19.30 6.76 -7.92
C LEU A 435 -20.60 7.44 -8.37
N ASP A 436 -20.73 8.75 -8.12
CA ASP A 436 -21.90 9.57 -8.50
C ASP A 436 -21.63 10.39 -9.79
N GLY A 437 -20.53 10.10 -10.50
CA GLY A 437 -20.14 10.81 -11.73
C GLY A 437 -19.49 12.17 -11.52
N GLY A 438 -19.09 12.49 -10.28
CA GLY A 438 -18.27 13.67 -9.97
C GLY A 438 -16.79 13.41 -10.26
N ASP A 439 -16.11 14.42 -10.79
CA ASP A 439 -14.64 14.41 -10.87
C ASP A 439 -14.08 15.21 -9.68
N ASP A 440 -13.27 14.57 -8.86
CA ASP A 440 -12.67 15.20 -7.69
C ASP A 440 -11.31 15.86 -8.00
N ASP A 441 -10.76 15.65 -9.22
CA ASP A 441 -9.40 16.03 -9.58
C ASP A 441 -9.26 16.65 -10.99
N ASP A 442 -8.74 17.87 -11.05
CA ASP A 442 -8.07 18.39 -12.27
C ASP A 442 -6.67 17.74 -12.40
N ASP A 443 -6.57 16.41 -12.55
CA ASP A 443 -5.29 15.73 -12.81
C ASP A 443 -5.08 15.50 -14.32
N PRO A 444 -4.22 16.30 -14.99
CA PRO A 444 -3.92 16.11 -16.42
C PRO A 444 -3.09 14.85 -16.70
N LEU A 445 -2.64 14.12 -15.66
CA LEU A 445 -2.02 12.80 -15.81
C LEU A 445 -3.10 11.73 -15.86
N SER A 446 -3.93 11.73 -16.91
CA SER A 446 -4.70 10.54 -17.22
C SER A 446 -3.71 9.38 -17.43
N LEU A 447 -3.81 8.36 -16.58
CA LEU A 447 -3.03 7.13 -16.69
C LEU A 447 -3.35 6.36 -17.99
N GLU A 448 -4.28 6.86 -18.81
CA GLU A 448 -4.55 6.45 -20.18
C GLU A 448 -3.32 6.53 -21.10
N GLY A 449 -2.31 7.33 -20.74
CA GLY A 449 -1.06 7.49 -21.50
C GLY A 449 0.03 6.44 -21.24
N HIS A 450 -0.19 5.43 -20.40
CA HIS A 450 0.81 4.42 -20.05
C HIS A 450 0.37 2.99 -20.38
#